data_AF-A0A6B2L8C8-F1
#
_entry.id   AF-A0A6B2L8C8-F1
#
_cell.length_a   1.000
_cell.length_b   1.000
_cell.length_c   1.000
_cell.angle_alpha   90.00
_cell.angle_beta   90.00
_cell.angle_gamma   90.00
#
_symmetry.space_group_name_H-M   'P 1'
#
loop_
_entity.id
_entity.type
_entity.pdbx_description
1 polymer ?
#
loop_
_entity_poly.entity_id
_entity_poly.type
_entity_poly.pdbx_seq_one_letter_code
_entity_poly.pdbx_strand_id
1 'polypeptide(L)'
;MTHHQLNDIEFTTYFLLTYRFFTTPKNFLDALIKRYHAQPSRKKNDTLSTEEEEKIRHLVQDRVIYVITLWIKSRVSSYDFEDPTAAINKEVLAFVEELKKSPNSPDLSLEEKILKNKPRDSLLTPLSLPECVPLEDPFRNVTHWDAELVASCITSQDFEYYKKIQPREFLRQAWCSSNSAQIAPNILSMTSRFNDIGSWVVYEIVTKATPKERAQTINHFLMIVKCLRKKNNLNGLCAIMSGLNNAAITRLKRTLAKVNKEKNTGLEESTKLVEGADNYKALREIWKNVEPPAIPFLAITLRDLTFLEDGNPDRLEGGGINFYKWRRIAEVIQAVLDYQHVPYD
;
A
#
# COMPACT_ATOMS: atom_id res chain seq x y z
N MET A 1 2.94 -16.53 -17.43
CA MET A 1 1.53 -16.13 -17.34
C MET A 1 0.57 -17.19 -17.89
N THR A 2 0.45 -17.38 -19.21
CA THR A 2 -0.53 -18.33 -19.81
C THR A 2 0.15 -19.55 -20.47
N HIS A 3 1.14 -20.13 -19.77
CA HIS A 3 1.69 -21.43 -20.15
C HIS A 3 0.57 -22.48 -20.13
N HIS A 4 0.72 -23.68 -20.69
CA HIS A 4 -0.30 -24.74 -20.59
C HIS A 4 -0.02 -25.73 -19.44
N GLN A 5 1.24 -25.85 -19.02
CA GLN A 5 1.67 -26.77 -17.95
C GLN A 5 1.75 -26.12 -16.56
N LEU A 6 2.02 -24.81 -16.47
CA LEU A 6 2.31 -24.11 -15.21
C LEU A 6 1.28 -23.03 -14.95
N ASN A 7 0.52 -23.14 -13.88
CA ASN A 7 -0.41 -22.10 -13.44
C ASN A 7 0.19 -21.34 -12.26
N ASP A 8 0.75 -20.16 -12.54
CA ASP A 8 1.41 -19.33 -11.53
C ASP A 8 0.55 -18.07 -11.28
N ILE A 9 -0.27 -18.15 -10.23
CA ILE A 9 -1.20 -17.08 -9.84
C ILE A 9 -0.41 -15.88 -9.31
N GLU A 10 0.63 -16.10 -8.51
CA GLU A 10 1.50 -15.03 -7.99
C GLU A 10 2.17 -14.26 -9.12
N PHE A 11 2.74 -14.98 -10.10
CA PHE A 11 3.31 -14.34 -11.29
C PHE A 11 2.29 -13.44 -11.97
N THR A 12 1.04 -13.91 -12.11
CA THR A 12 -0.01 -13.13 -12.77
C THR A 12 -0.34 -11.86 -12.00
N THR A 13 -0.47 -11.94 -10.67
CA THR A 13 -0.70 -10.77 -9.80
C THR A 13 0.46 -9.77 -9.91
N TYR A 14 1.71 -10.23 -9.79
CA TYR A 14 2.89 -9.37 -9.88
C TYR A 14 3.06 -8.76 -11.27
N PHE A 15 2.78 -9.53 -12.31
CA PHE A 15 2.78 -9.04 -13.68
C PHE A 15 1.73 -7.94 -13.86
N LEU A 16 0.49 -8.15 -13.41
CA LEU A 16 -0.59 -7.16 -13.55
C LEU A 16 -0.32 -5.86 -12.77
N LEU A 17 0.44 -5.93 -11.68
CA LEU A 17 0.92 -4.76 -10.94
C LEU A 17 1.97 -3.97 -11.73
N THR A 18 2.93 -4.67 -12.35
CA THR A 18 4.19 -4.06 -12.83
C THR A 18 4.35 -4.02 -14.34
N TYR A 19 3.42 -4.56 -15.14
CA TYR A 19 3.61 -4.62 -16.58
C TYR A 19 3.81 -3.25 -17.25
N ARG A 20 3.26 -2.18 -16.65
CA ARG A 20 3.33 -0.80 -17.15
C ARG A 20 4.74 -0.21 -17.15
N PHE A 21 5.71 -0.88 -16.54
CA PHE A 21 7.11 -0.50 -16.69
C PHE A 21 7.68 -0.89 -18.06
N PHE A 22 7.11 -1.90 -18.72
CA PHE A 22 7.69 -2.46 -19.94
C PHE A 22 6.71 -2.70 -21.09
N THR A 23 5.40 -2.50 -20.89
CA THR A 23 4.38 -2.51 -21.95
C THR A 23 3.19 -1.61 -21.60
N THR A 24 2.31 -1.34 -22.55
CA THR A 24 1.10 -0.52 -22.36
C THR A 24 -0.14 -1.42 -22.17
N PRO A 25 -1.23 -0.91 -21.56
CA PRO A 25 -2.50 -1.65 -21.46
C PRO A 25 -2.96 -2.18 -22.83
N LYS A 26 -2.85 -1.35 -23.87
CA LYS A 26 -3.19 -1.73 -25.25
C LYS A 26 -2.32 -2.87 -25.77
N ASN A 27 -0.99 -2.73 -25.72
CA ASN A 27 -0.08 -3.77 -26.19
C ASN A 27 -0.25 -5.08 -25.41
N PHE A 28 -0.58 -4.97 -24.12
CA PHE A 28 -0.88 -6.13 -23.28
C PHE A 28 -2.16 -6.84 -23.71
N LEU A 29 -3.24 -6.11 -23.97
CA LEU A 29 -4.48 -6.65 -24.52
C LEU A 29 -4.24 -7.31 -25.87
N ASP A 30 -3.57 -6.63 -26.80
CA ASP A 30 -3.28 -7.14 -28.14
C ASP A 30 -2.48 -8.46 -28.06
N ALA A 31 -1.54 -8.56 -27.12
CA ALA A 31 -0.78 -9.79 -26.86
C ALA A 31 -1.66 -10.92 -26.28
N LEU A 32 -2.62 -10.60 -25.40
CA LEU A 32 -3.57 -11.57 -24.85
C LEU A 32 -4.53 -12.09 -25.92
N ILE A 33 -5.08 -11.22 -26.76
CA ILE A 33 -5.94 -11.59 -27.90
C ILE A 33 -5.16 -12.50 -28.84
N LYS A 34 -3.95 -12.09 -29.25
CA LYS A 34 -3.08 -12.91 -30.10
C LYS A 34 -2.80 -14.27 -29.46
N ARG A 35 -2.60 -14.33 -28.14
CA ARG A 35 -2.36 -15.57 -27.41
C ARG A 35 -3.61 -16.46 -27.33
N TYR A 36 -4.80 -15.88 -27.21
CA TYR A 36 -6.08 -16.60 -27.18
C TYR A 36 -6.37 -17.32 -28.51
N HIS A 37 -6.03 -16.68 -29.64
CA HIS A 37 -6.19 -17.25 -30.98
C HIS A 37 -4.97 -18.05 -31.48
N ALA A 38 -3.91 -18.16 -30.68
CA ALA A 38 -2.70 -18.86 -31.10
C ALA A 38 -2.91 -20.38 -31.13
N GLN A 39 -2.37 -21.03 -32.16
CA GLN A 39 -2.27 -22.49 -32.18
C GLN A 39 -1.11 -22.97 -31.27
N PRO A 40 -1.19 -24.20 -30.72
CA PRO A 40 -0.10 -24.80 -29.97
C PRO A 40 1.20 -24.83 -30.78
N SER A 41 2.31 -24.43 -30.17
CA SER A 41 3.62 -24.41 -30.84
C SER A 41 4.10 -25.84 -31.12
N ARG A 42 4.25 -26.22 -32.40
CA ARG A 42 4.87 -27.50 -32.79
C ARG A 42 6.39 -27.43 -32.70
N LYS A 43 7.05 -28.31 -31.96
CA LYS A 43 8.48 -28.58 -32.18
C LYS A 43 8.64 -29.48 -33.40
N LYS A 44 9.79 -29.42 -34.10
CA LYS A 44 10.07 -30.22 -35.31
C LYS A 44 9.90 -31.74 -35.13
N ASN A 45 9.88 -32.24 -33.89
CA ASN A 45 9.74 -33.67 -33.55
C ASN A 45 8.48 -33.98 -32.71
N ASP A 46 7.51 -33.06 -32.61
CA ASP A 46 6.28 -33.31 -31.83
C ASP A 46 5.32 -34.23 -32.60
N THR A 47 4.90 -35.31 -31.94
CA THR A 47 3.83 -36.23 -32.38
C THR A 47 2.52 -35.97 -31.62
N LEU A 48 2.20 -34.71 -31.33
CA LEU A 48 0.95 -34.36 -30.65
C LEU A 48 -0.24 -34.69 -31.54
N SER A 49 -1.21 -35.42 -30.99
CA SER A 49 -2.48 -35.69 -31.66
C SER A 49 -3.33 -34.42 -31.74
N THR A 50 -4.26 -34.37 -32.71
CA THR A 50 -5.22 -33.26 -32.85
C THR A 50 -6.01 -33.00 -31.56
N GLU A 51 -6.34 -34.06 -30.81
CA GLU A 51 -7.05 -33.94 -29.53
C GLU A 51 -6.20 -33.31 -28.42
N GLU A 52 -4.90 -33.59 -28.39
CA GLU A 52 -3.98 -32.98 -27.42
C GLU A 52 -3.73 -31.50 -27.76
N GLU A 53 -3.62 -31.17 -29.05
CA GLU A 53 -3.55 -29.78 -29.51
C GLU A 53 -4.81 -28.99 -29.10
N GLU A 54 -5.99 -29.60 -29.22
CA GLU A 54 -7.27 -29.03 -28.79
C GLU A 54 -7.30 -28.76 -27.28
N LYS A 55 -6.89 -29.74 -26.47
CA LYS A 55 -6.80 -29.61 -25.01
C LYS A 55 -5.84 -28.49 -24.59
N ILE A 56 -4.66 -28.42 -25.20
CA ILE A 56 -3.67 -27.37 -24.92
C ILE A 56 -4.26 -26.00 -25.26
N ARG A 57 -4.96 -25.89 -26.40
CA ARG A 57 -5.60 -24.64 -26.81
C ARG A 57 -6.64 -24.18 -25.80
N HIS A 58 -7.56 -25.05 -25.39
CA HIS A 58 -8.56 -24.72 -24.37
C HIS A 58 -7.93 -24.28 -23.03
N LEU A 59 -6.89 -24.99 -22.57
CA LEU A 59 -6.18 -24.60 -21.34
C LEU A 59 -5.54 -23.22 -21.43
N VAL A 60 -4.98 -22.85 -22.59
CA VAL A 60 -4.41 -21.51 -22.81
C VAL A 60 -5.51 -20.46 -22.85
N GLN A 61 -6.63 -20.74 -23.51
CA GLN A 61 -7.80 -19.86 -23.58
C GLN A 61 -8.36 -19.58 -22.18
N ASP A 62 -8.57 -20.61 -21.35
CA ASP A 62 -9.05 -20.48 -19.98
C ASP A 62 -8.12 -19.61 -19.13
N ARG A 63 -6.80 -19.75 -19.32
CA ARG A 63 -5.81 -18.93 -18.62
C ARG A 63 -5.83 -17.47 -19.08
N VAL A 64 -6.05 -17.21 -20.37
CA VAL A 64 -6.22 -15.83 -20.86
C VAL A 64 -7.49 -15.21 -20.25
N ILE A 65 -8.59 -15.96 -20.22
CA ILE A 65 -9.85 -15.53 -19.60
C ILE A 65 -9.63 -15.22 -18.12
N TYR A 66 -8.89 -16.06 -17.39
CA TYR A 66 -8.53 -15.83 -16.00
C TYR A 66 -7.70 -14.55 -15.83
N VAL A 67 -6.67 -14.33 -16.66
CA VAL A 67 -5.83 -13.12 -16.60
C VAL A 67 -6.67 -11.86 -16.82
N ILE A 68 -7.58 -11.86 -17.80
CA ILE A 68 -8.47 -10.72 -18.07
C ILE A 68 -9.43 -10.49 -16.91
N THR A 69 -10.01 -11.57 -16.38
CA THR A 69 -10.89 -11.52 -15.21
C THR A 69 -10.14 -10.89 -14.03
N LEU A 70 -8.90 -11.31 -13.77
CA LEU A 70 -8.08 -10.76 -12.70
C LEU A 70 -7.67 -9.31 -12.99
N TRP A 71 -7.36 -8.97 -14.23
CA TRP A 71 -7.01 -7.61 -14.64
C TRP A 71 -8.14 -6.61 -14.37
N ILE A 72 -9.38 -6.99 -14.70
CA ILE A 72 -10.57 -6.16 -14.47
C ILE A 72 -10.98 -6.16 -12.98
N LYS A 73 -10.89 -7.32 -12.30
CA LYS A 73 -11.41 -7.45 -10.94
C LYS A 73 -10.44 -7.00 -9.86
N SER A 74 -9.13 -7.24 -10.02
CA SER A 74 -8.11 -7.04 -8.98
C SER A 74 -7.99 -5.58 -8.55
N ARG A 75 -7.74 -5.34 -7.25
CA ARG A 75 -7.39 -4.02 -6.72
C ARG A 75 -6.12 -3.46 -7.34
N VAL A 76 -5.24 -4.36 -7.73
CA VAL A 76 -3.87 -4.06 -8.10
C VAL A 76 -3.76 -3.51 -9.52
N SER A 77 -4.73 -3.79 -10.39
CA SER A 77 -4.63 -3.50 -11.83
C SER A 77 -5.90 -2.94 -12.47
N SER A 78 -7.04 -2.92 -11.76
CA SER A 78 -8.31 -2.43 -12.34
C SER A 78 -8.34 -0.93 -12.63
N TYR A 79 -7.32 -0.17 -12.24
CA TYR A 79 -7.26 1.26 -12.47
C TYR A 79 -7.11 1.63 -13.95
N ASP A 80 -6.74 0.69 -14.83
CA ASP A 80 -6.78 0.93 -16.29
C ASP A 80 -8.20 1.19 -16.79
N PHE A 81 -9.21 0.78 -16.01
CA PHE A 81 -10.62 0.86 -16.34
C PHE A 81 -11.36 1.91 -15.51
N GLU A 82 -10.65 2.74 -14.73
CA GLU A 82 -11.24 3.80 -13.90
C GLU A 82 -11.80 4.96 -14.71
N ASP A 83 -11.22 5.26 -15.89
CA ASP A 83 -11.74 6.25 -16.81
C ASP A 83 -12.66 5.56 -17.82
N PRO A 84 -13.99 5.75 -17.77
CA PRO A 84 -14.94 5.11 -18.70
C PRO A 84 -14.69 5.46 -20.16
N THR A 85 -14.09 6.63 -20.42
CA THR A 85 -13.85 7.16 -21.77
C THR A 85 -12.57 6.62 -22.39
N ALA A 86 -11.73 5.92 -21.62
CA ALA A 86 -10.50 5.33 -22.10
C ALA A 86 -10.77 4.33 -23.23
N ALA A 87 -10.06 4.47 -24.35
CA ALA A 87 -10.21 3.60 -25.52
C ALA A 87 -10.03 2.10 -25.18
N ILE A 88 -9.19 1.80 -24.19
CA ILE A 88 -8.94 0.44 -23.71
C ILE A 88 -10.21 -0.25 -23.20
N ASN A 89 -11.16 0.49 -22.61
CA ASN A 89 -12.42 -0.09 -22.14
C ASN A 89 -13.24 -0.65 -23.28
N LYS A 90 -13.34 0.09 -24.39
CA LYS A 90 -14.06 -0.35 -25.59
C LYS A 90 -13.42 -1.59 -26.20
N GLU A 91 -12.10 -1.62 -26.27
CA GLU A 91 -11.35 -2.76 -26.81
C GLU A 91 -11.49 -4.00 -25.92
N VAL A 92 -11.38 -3.85 -24.59
CA VAL A 92 -11.57 -4.95 -23.64
C VAL A 92 -13.01 -5.46 -23.67
N LEU A 93 -14.02 -4.59 -23.69
CA LEU A 93 -15.42 -4.99 -23.78
C LEU A 93 -15.70 -5.75 -25.09
N ALA A 94 -15.17 -5.29 -26.22
CA ALA A 94 -15.31 -6.01 -27.49
C ALA A 94 -14.72 -7.43 -27.41
N PHE A 95 -13.57 -7.59 -26.74
CA PHE A 95 -12.97 -8.91 -26.55
C PHE A 95 -13.77 -9.75 -25.54
N VAL A 96 -14.29 -9.18 -24.45
CA VAL A 96 -15.13 -9.91 -23.48
C VAL A 96 -16.40 -10.44 -24.16
N GLU A 97 -17.03 -9.66 -25.04
CA GLU A 97 -18.18 -10.11 -25.85
C GLU A 97 -17.82 -11.27 -26.80
N GLU A 98 -16.60 -11.27 -27.34
CA GLU A 98 -16.09 -12.43 -28.09
C GLU A 98 -15.91 -13.66 -27.19
N LEU A 99 -15.32 -13.48 -26.01
CA LEU A 99 -15.08 -14.55 -25.04
C LEU A 99 -16.39 -15.22 -24.56
N LYS A 100 -17.51 -14.48 -24.50
CA LYS A 100 -18.83 -15.04 -24.15
C LYS A 100 -19.34 -16.10 -25.13
N LYS A 101 -18.88 -16.07 -26.38
CA LYS A 101 -19.27 -17.07 -27.39
C LYS A 101 -18.57 -18.42 -27.17
N SER A 102 -17.55 -18.46 -26.31
CA SER A 102 -16.87 -19.68 -25.90
C SER A 102 -17.67 -20.43 -24.83
N PRO A 103 -17.66 -21.78 -24.82
CA PRO A 103 -18.29 -22.58 -23.76
C PRO A 103 -17.75 -22.28 -22.34
N ASN A 104 -16.53 -21.73 -22.23
CA ASN A 104 -15.92 -21.30 -20.96
C ASN A 104 -16.03 -19.78 -20.78
N SER A 105 -17.23 -19.22 -20.95
CA SER A 105 -17.46 -17.77 -20.94
C SER A 105 -17.01 -17.11 -19.63
N PRO A 106 -16.35 -15.93 -19.69
CA PRO A 106 -16.09 -15.14 -18.49
C PRO A 106 -17.37 -14.73 -17.78
N ASP A 107 -17.28 -14.51 -16.47
CA ASP A 107 -18.38 -14.04 -15.63
C ASP A 107 -18.97 -12.70 -16.15
N LEU A 108 -20.29 -12.68 -16.37
CA LEU A 108 -21.08 -11.52 -16.83
C LEU A 108 -20.89 -10.28 -15.94
N SER A 109 -20.44 -10.44 -14.69
CA SER A 109 -20.14 -9.33 -13.78
C SER A 109 -18.96 -8.45 -14.23
N LEU A 110 -18.13 -8.89 -15.19
CA LEU A 110 -16.98 -8.13 -15.68
C LEU A 110 -17.38 -6.86 -16.42
N GLU A 111 -18.39 -6.94 -17.28
CA GLU A 111 -18.87 -5.81 -18.07
C GLU A 111 -19.56 -4.78 -17.21
N GLU A 112 -20.38 -5.25 -16.27
CA GLU A 112 -21.01 -4.37 -15.29
C GLU A 112 -19.97 -3.58 -14.51
N LYS A 113 -18.82 -4.18 -14.19
CA LYS A 113 -17.76 -3.49 -13.45
C LYS A 113 -17.07 -2.40 -14.28
N ILE A 114 -16.81 -2.67 -15.57
CA ILE A 114 -16.23 -1.68 -16.50
C ILE A 114 -17.24 -0.56 -16.80
N LEU A 115 -18.51 -0.90 -17.01
CA LEU A 115 -19.56 0.03 -17.43
C LEU A 115 -20.16 0.86 -16.29
N LYS A 116 -20.33 0.29 -15.08
CA LYS A 116 -21.05 0.96 -13.98
C LYS A 116 -20.19 1.95 -13.19
N ASN A 117 -18.91 2.12 -13.56
CA ASN A 117 -17.97 3.09 -12.98
C ASN A 117 -18.21 3.38 -11.49
N LYS A 118 -18.32 2.34 -10.66
CA LYS A 118 -18.56 2.53 -9.23
C LYS A 118 -17.21 2.86 -8.59
N PRO A 119 -16.96 4.12 -8.15
CA PRO A 119 -15.80 4.41 -7.34
C PRO A 119 -15.82 3.51 -6.11
N ARG A 120 -14.64 2.94 -5.81
CA ARG A 120 -14.46 1.78 -4.93
C ARG A 120 -14.79 2.02 -3.45
N ASP A 121 -15.12 3.25 -3.05
CA ASP A 121 -15.35 3.63 -1.65
C ASP A 121 -16.56 2.93 -1.01
N SER A 122 -17.39 2.22 -1.77
CA SER A 122 -18.63 1.59 -1.26
C SER A 122 -18.49 0.18 -0.67
N LEU A 123 -17.28 -0.40 -0.59
CA LEU A 123 -17.09 -1.80 -0.10
C LEU A 123 -16.47 -1.92 1.29
N LEU A 124 -16.07 -0.80 1.91
CA LEU A 124 -15.66 -0.78 3.31
C LEU A 124 -16.78 -0.09 4.08
N THR A 125 -17.42 -0.82 4.98
CA THR A 125 -18.36 -0.25 5.95
C THR A 125 -17.67 0.95 6.59
N PRO A 126 -18.27 2.15 6.58
CA PRO A 126 -17.73 3.27 7.32
C PRO A 126 -17.48 2.80 8.75
N LEU A 127 -16.23 2.94 9.18
CA LEU A 127 -15.86 2.74 10.56
C LEU A 127 -16.81 3.58 11.40
N SER A 128 -17.58 2.94 12.28
CA SER A 128 -18.37 3.63 13.28
C SER A 128 -17.37 4.35 14.16
N LEU A 129 -17.10 5.63 13.87
CA LEU A 129 -16.33 6.46 14.78
C LEU A 129 -17.02 6.33 16.15
N PRO A 130 -16.29 5.99 17.24
CA PRO A 130 -16.88 6.07 18.56
C PRO A 130 -17.56 7.43 18.67
N GLU A 131 -18.80 7.45 19.14
CA GLU A 131 -19.61 8.67 19.25
C GLU A 131 -18.70 9.80 19.72
N CYS A 132 -18.53 10.81 18.86
CA CYS A 132 -17.70 11.95 19.15
C CYS A 132 -18.37 12.66 20.32
N VAL A 133 -17.97 12.32 21.55
CA VAL A 133 -18.49 12.97 22.75
C VAL A 133 -18.21 14.44 22.56
N PRO A 134 -19.24 15.32 22.55
CA PRO A 134 -19.04 16.74 22.33
C PRO A 134 -17.99 17.24 23.30
N LEU A 135 -16.83 17.65 22.78
CA LEU A 135 -15.77 18.18 23.62
C LEU A 135 -16.32 19.48 24.20
N GLU A 136 -16.44 19.55 25.52
CA GLU A 136 -16.88 20.77 26.23
C GLU A 136 -15.97 21.98 25.93
N ASP A 137 -14.77 21.74 25.40
CA ASP A 137 -13.87 22.75 24.82
C ASP A 137 -12.84 22.08 23.85
N PRO A 138 -12.93 22.33 22.52
CA PRO A 138 -12.01 21.75 21.53
C PRO A 138 -10.57 22.31 21.62
N PHE A 139 -10.31 23.33 22.44
CA PHE A 139 -8.99 23.94 22.61
C PHE A 139 -8.22 23.43 23.83
N ARG A 140 -8.72 22.39 24.52
CA ARG A 140 -7.99 21.79 25.66
C ARG A 140 -6.70 21.10 25.20
N ASN A 141 -5.63 21.36 25.94
CA ASN A 141 -4.33 20.71 25.82
C ASN A 141 -4.46 19.17 25.81
N VAL A 142 -3.68 18.51 24.96
CA VAL A 142 -3.64 17.04 24.79
C VAL A 142 -3.67 16.26 26.11
N THR A 143 -3.03 16.76 27.16
CA THR A 143 -2.96 16.10 28.47
C THR A 143 -4.30 15.96 29.21
N HIS A 144 -5.36 16.63 28.74
CA HIS A 144 -6.72 16.49 29.31
C HIS A 144 -7.46 15.25 28.79
N TRP A 145 -7.05 14.74 27.64
CA TRP A 145 -7.67 13.58 27.02
C TRP A 145 -6.97 12.31 27.49
N ASP A 146 -7.72 11.22 27.56
CA ASP A 146 -7.12 9.92 27.85
C ASP A 146 -6.17 9.50 26.69
N ALA A 147 -5.02 8.95 27.04
CA ALA A 147 -3.99 8.60 26.05
C ALA A 147 -4.45 7.50 25.08
N GLU A 148 -5.30 6.57 25.54
CA GLU A 148 -5.89 5.53 24.70
C GLU A 148 -6.94 6.10 23.75
N LEU A 149 -7.75 7.05 24.21
CA LEU A 149 -8.71 7.77 23.35
C LEU A 149 -7.98 8.51 22.22
N VAL A 150 -6.95 9.30 22.56
CA VAL A 150 -6.15 10.05 21.57
C VAL A 150 -5.50 9.08 20.58
N ALA A 151 -4.94 7.96 21.06
CA ALA A 151 -4.36 6.94 20.19
C ALA A 151 -5.40 6.30 19.26
N SER A 152 -6.61 6.01 19.73
CA SER A 152 -7.71 5.50 18.90
C SER A 152 -8.11 6.50 17.81
N CYS A 153 -8.23 7.79 18.15
CA CYS A 153 -8.53 8.84 17.18
C CYS A 153 -7.43 8.99 16.11
N ILE A 154 -6.16 8.97 16.52
CA ILE A 154 -5.02 9.02 15.59
C ILE A 154 -5.05 7.79 14.66
N THR A 155 -5.21 6.59 15.21
CA THR A 155 -5.24 5.34 14.43
C THR A 155 -6.41 5.31 13.44
N SER A 156 -7.62 5.70 13.86
CA SER A 156 -8.77 5.76 12.98
C SER A 156 -8.52 6.73 11.81
N GLN A 157 -8.05 7.94 12.10
CA GLN A 157 -7.72 8.92 11.05
C GLN A 157 -6.59 8.45 10.14
N ASP A 158 -5.49 7.93 10.70
CA ASP A 158 -4.36 7.42 9.92
C ASP A 158 -4.78 6.27 9.00
N PHE A 159 -5.69 5.40 9.46
CA PHE A 159 -6.24 4.33 8.64
C PHE A 159 -7.05 4.85 7.45
N GLU A 160 -7.80 5.95 7.62
CA GLU A 160 -8.54 6.59 6.53
C GLU A 160 -7.63 7.14 5.41
N TYR A 161 -6.45 7.64 5.76
CA TYR A 161 -5.44 8.01 4.77
C TYR A 161 -4.79 6.78 4.15
N TYR A 162 -4.39 5.82 5.01
CA TYR A 162 -3.70 4.61 4.61
C TYR A 162 -4.50 3.78 3.61
N LYS A 163 -5.78 3.52 3.88
CA LYS A 163 -6.63 2.65 3.05
C LYS A 163 -6.87 3.18 1.63
N LYS A 164 -6.68 4.49 1.42
CA LYS A 164 -6.85 5.14 0.11
C LYS A 164 -5.65 4.96 -0.81
N ILE A 165 -4.47 4.67 -0.27
CA ILE A 165 -3.24 4.50 -1.04
C ILE A 165 -3.42 3.37 -2.06
N GLN A 166 -3.14 3.68 -3.33
CA GLN A 166 -3.25 2.73 -4.44
C GLN A 166 -1.88 2.18 -4.84
N PRO A 167 -1.81 0.93 -5.34
CA PRO A 167 -0.57 0.32 -5.81
C PRO A 167 0.21 1.16 -6.84
N ARG A 168 -0.50 1.88 -7.73
CA ARG A 168 0.12 2.73 -8.76
C ARG A 168 0.97 3.86 -8.19
N GLU A 169 0.63 4.34 -6.99
CA GLU A 169 1.33 5.45 -6.34
C GLU A 169 2.73 5.03 -5.86
N PHE A 170 2.98 3.73 -5.72
CA PHE A 170 4.27 3.15 -5.37
C PHE A 170 5.20 2.88 -6.55
N LEU A 171 4.74 3.10 -7.79
CA LEU A 171 5.52 2.76 -8.98
C LEU A 171 6.34 3.96 -9.45
N ARG A 172 7.55 3.73 -9.97
CA ARG A 172 8.41 4.75 -10.60
C ARG A 172 8.79 5.88 -9.64
N GLN A 173 8.85 5.58 -8.35
CA GLN A 173 9.04 6.59 -7.30
C GLN A 173 8.10 7.79 -7.47
N ALA A 174 6.83 7.54 -7.81
CA ALA A 174 5.86 8.58 -8.18
C ALA A 174 5.74 9.69 -7.13
N TRP A 175 5.92 9.37 -5.85
CA TRP A 175 5.93 10.31 -4.72
C TRP A 175 7.09 11.31 -4.74
N CYS A 176 8.20 11.00 -5.41
CA CYS A 176 9.36 11.89 -5.59
C CYS A 176 9.31 12.72 -6.88
N SER A 177 8.31 12.49 -7.75
CA SER A 177 8.24 13.17 -9.05
C SER A 177 7.76 14.62 -8.94
N SER A 178 8.00 15.41 -9.99
CA SER A 178 7.48 16.78 -10.10
C SER A 178 5.94 16.85 -10.12
N ASN A 179 5.28 15.77 -10.55
CA ASN A 179 3.82 15.65 -10.65
C ASN A 179 3.25 14.78 -9.52
N SER A 180 3.99 14.57 -8.43
CA SER A 180 3.64 13.68 -7.32
C SER A 180 2.25 13.94 -6.75
N ALA A 181 1.83 15.21 -6.70
CA ALA A 181 0.47 15.60 -6.29
C ALA A 181 -0.65 14.97 -7.13
N GLN A 182 -0.40 14.69 -8.41
CA GLN A 182 -1.38 14.07 -9.31
C GLN A 182 -1.26 12.55 -9.33
N ILE A 183 -0.03 12.02 -9.31
CA ILE A 183 0.22 10.59 -9.53
C ILE A 183 0.35 9.76 -8.24
N ALA A 184 0.64 10.40 -7.11
CA ALA A 184 0.74 9.78 -5.78
C ALA A 184 0.04 10.60 -4.66
N PRO A 185 -1.21 11.05 -4.86
CA PRO A 185 -1.90 11.98 -3.95
C PRO A 185 -2.12 11.40 -2.54
N ASN A 186 -2.40 10.10 -2.41
CA ASN A 186 -2.70 9.50 -1.11
C ASN A 186 -1.43 9.22 -0.31
N ILE A 187 -0.33 8.84 -0.97
CA ILE A 187 0.99 8.75 -0.32
C ILE A 187 1.41 10.11 0.24
N LEU A 188 1.24 11.17 -0.56
CA LEU A 188 1.54 12.53 -0.11
C LEU A 188 0.62 12.99 1.03
N SER A 189 -0.68 12.67 0.95
CA SER A 189 -1.62 12.97 2.03
C SER A 189 -1.24 12.28 3.34
N MET A 190 -0.85 11.00 3.28
CA MET A 190 -0.36 10.24 4.43
C MET A 190 0.95 10.81 5.00
N THR A 191 1.83 11.29 4.12
CA THR A 191 3.10 11.94 4.51
C THR A 191 2.86 13.32 5.15
N SER A 192 1.93 14.11 4.61
CA SER A 192 1.51 15.38 5.21
C SER A 192 0.95 15.15 6.61
N ARG A 193 0.01 14.20 6.73
CA ARG A 193 -0.57 13.76 8.00
C ARG A 193 0.50 13.38 9.03
N PHE A 194 1.52 12.62 8.63
CA PHE A 194 2.65 12.26 9.49
C PHE A 194 3.40 13.50 10.00
N ASN A 195 3.70 14.45 9.09
CA ASN A 195 4.41 15.68 9.44
C ASN A 195 3.58 16.61 10.33
N ASP A 196 2.27 16.66 10.11
CA ASP A 196 1.33 17.44 10.93
C ASP A 196 1.28 16.93 12.37
N ILE A 197 1.23 15.59 12.56
CA ILE A 197 1.29 14.98 13.90
C ILE A 197 2.64 15.30 14.57
N GLY A 198 3.75 15.14 13.86
CA GLY A 198 5.08 15.47 14.40
C GLY A 198 5.20 16.94 14.82
N SER A 199 4.68 17.85 13.99
CA SER A 199 4.67 19.30 14.25
C SER A 199 3.74 19.66 15.41
N TRP A 200 2.57 19.03 15.51
CA TRP A 200 1.63 19.18 16.61
C TRP A 200 2.25 18.77 17.95
N VAL A 201 2.99 17.66 18.00
CA VAL A 201 3.73 17.24 19.21
C VAL A 201 4.72 18.31 19.64
N VAL A 202 5.50 18.84 18.70
CA VAL A 202 6.45 19.93 18.99
C VAL A 202 5.71 21.15 19.53
N TYR A 203 4.66 21.59 18.83
CA TYR A 203 3.84 22.74 19.21
C TYR A 203 3.26 22.60 20.62
N GLU A 204 2.61 21.47 20.93
CA GLU A 204 2.03 21.20 22.25
C GLU A 204 3.07 21.30 23.36
N ILE A 205 4.29 20.81 23.13
CA ILE A 205 5.35 20.85 24.15
C ILE A 205 5.92 22.27 24.28
N VAL A 206 6.32 22.92 23.18
CA VAL A 206 7.04 24.21 23.28
C VAL A 206 6.17 25.37 23.75
N THR A 207 4.84 25.25 23.61
CA THR A 207 3.89 26.26 24.07
C THR A 207 3.64 26.23 25.59
N LYS A 208 4.03 25.17 26.31
CA LYS A 208 3.89 25.18 27.79
C LYS A 208 4.95 26.06 28.45
N ALA A 209 4.50 26.92 29.34
CA ALA A 209 5.32 27.93 30.00
C ALA A 209 6.45 27.30 30.82
N THR A 210 6.14 26.30 31.65
CA THR A 210 7.12 25.77 32.61
C THR A 210 7.79 24.47 32.14
N PRO A 211 9.05 24.22 32.53
CA PRO A 211 9.70 22.93 32.25
C PRO A 211 8.94 21.72 32.81
N LYS A 212 8.19 21.91 33.90
CA LYS A 212 7.39 20.85 34.55
C LYS A 212 6.19 20.46 33.67
N GLU A 213 5.43 21.43 33.18
CA GLU A 213 4.29 21.18 32.28
C GLU A 213 4.76 20.52 30.97
N ARG A 214 5.86 21.01 30.39
CA ARG A 214 6.45 20.38 29.19
C ARG A 214 6.81 18.92 29.43
N ALA A 215 7.40 18.59 30.58
CA ALA A 215 7.74 17.22 30.94
C ALA A 215 6.48 16.36 31.13
N GLN A 216 5.40 16.91 31.68
CA GLN A 216 4.10 16.23 31.78
C GLN A 216 3.51 15.94 30.39
N THR A 217 3.57 16.90 29.45
CA THR A 217 3.14 16.70 28.06
C THR A 217 3.96 15.62 27.35
N ILE A 218 5.30 15.64 27.47
CA ILE A 218 6.17 14.57 26.94
C ILE A 218 5.77 13.21 27.53
N ASN A 219 5.61 13.15 28.84
CA ASN A 219 5.20 11.94 29.56
C ASN A 219 3.84 11.40 29.11
N HIS A 220 2.94 12.27 28.63
CA HIS A 220 1.63 11.91 28.10
C HIS A 220 1.73 11.39 26.66
N PHE A 221 2.52 12.04 25.79
CA PHE A 221 2.81 11.53 24.45
C PHE A 221 3.46 10.14 24.47
N LEU A 222 4.33 9.86 25.44
CA LEU A 222 4.89 8.52 25.63
C LEU A 222 3.84 7.47 26.01
N MET A 223 2.76 7.86 26.70
CA MET A 223 1.63 6.97 26.95
C MET A 223 0.85 6.72 25.65
N ILE A 224 0.61 7.76 24.85
CA ILE A 224 -0.03 7.64 23.53
C ILE A 224 0.79 6.72 22.62
N VAL A 225 2.11 6.86 22.57
CA VAL A 225 3.03 5.97 21.83
C VAL A 225 2.87 4.50 22.25
N LYS A 226 2.77 4.22 23.56
CA LYS A 226 2.52 2.86 24.05
C LYS A 226 1.17 2.33 23.57
N CYS A 227 0.12 3.15 23.57
CA CYS A 227 -1.20 2.77 23.07
C CYS A 227 -1.21 2.54 21.55
N LEU A 228 -0.54 3.40 20.76
CA LEU A 228 -0.38 3.22 19.31
C LEU A 228 0.37 1.94 18.97
N ARG A 229 1.39 1.58 19.76
CA ARG A 229 2.10 0.31 19.63
C ARG A 229 1.18 -0.89 19.83
N LYS A 230 0.32 -0.87 20.86
CA LYS A 230 -0.67 -1.93 21.11
C LYS A 230 -1.70 -2.06 19.98
N LYS A 231 -2.00 -0.94 19.30
CA LYS A 231 -2.90 -0.91 18.14
C LYS A 231 -2.17 -1.18 16.81
N ASN A 232 -0.90 -1.60 16.82
CA ASN A 232 -0.11 -1.83 15.61
C ASN A 232 -0.08 -0.63 14.63
N ASN A 233 -0.29 0.61 15.13
CA ASN A 233 -0.17 1.81 14.32
C ASN A 233 1.28 2.31 14.39
N LEU A 234 2.15 1.72 13.57
CA LEU A 234 3.56 2.07 13.52
C LEU A 234 3.77 3.45 12.89
N ASN A 235 2.91 3.87 11.96
CA ASN A 235 2.96 5.20 11.36
C ASN A 235 2.78 6.31 12.40
N GLY A 236 1.66 6.28 13.13
CA GLY A 236 1.35 7.27 14.16
C GLY A 236 2.37 7.26 15.29
N LEU A 237 2.85 6.08 15.69
CA LEU A 237 3.94 5.95 16.67
C LEU A 237 5.20 6.69 16.19
N CYS A 238 5.63 6.43 14.95
CA CYS A 238 6.81 7.08 14.38
C CYS A 238 6.60 8.59 14.21
N ALA A 239 5.37 9.02 13.89
CA ALA A 239 5.02 10.43 13.78
C ALA A 239 5.19 11.16 15.11
N ILE A 240 4.67 10.62 16.21
CA ILE A 240 4.85 11.22 17.55
C ILE A 240 6.32 11.21 17.96
N MET A 241 7.02 10.10 17.74
CA MET A 241 8.44 10.01 18.06
C MET A 241 9.30 10.98 17.24
N SER A 242 8.93 11.27 16.00
CA SER A 242 9.61 12.29 15.18
C SER A 242 9.52 13.69 15.82
N GLY A 243 8.38 14.03 16.42
CA GLY A 243 8.19 15.27 17.16
C GLY A 243 8.98 15.31 18.48
N LEU A 244 8.99 14.20 19.22
CA LEU A 244 9.76 14.08 20.47
C LEU A 244 11.28 14.15 20.24
N ASN A 245 11.77 13.59 19.13
CA ASN A 245 13.18 13.61 18.73
C ASN A 245 13.57 14.88 17.98
N ASN A 246 12.63 15.80 17.72
CA ASN A 246 12.91 17.06 17.07
C ASN A 246 13.92 17.90 17.87
N ALA A 247 14.85 18.58 17.18
CA ALA A 247 15.87 19.42 17.79
C ALA A 247 15.29 20.50 18.73
N ALA A 248 14.08 20.98 18.46
CA ALA A 248 13.37 21.94 19.32
C ALA A 248 13.06 21.36 20.72
N ILE A 249 12.87 20.05 20.83
CA ILE A 249 12.55 19.34 22.07
C ILE A 249 13.84 18.79 22.71
N THR A 250 14.71 18.13 21.94
CA THR A 250 15.92 17.46 22.48
C THR A 250 16.95 18.44 23.08
N ARG A 251 16.88 19.72 22.71
CA ARG A 251 17.68 20.81 23.31
C ARG A 251 17.18 21.26 24.68
N LEU A 252 15.95 20.95 25.08
CA LEU A 252 15.33 21.41 26.33
C LEU A 252 15.81 20.59 27.56
N LYS A 253 17.10 20.68 27.89
CA LYS A 253 17.74 19.85 28.93
C LYS A 253 17.05 19.93 30.31
N ARG A 254 16.60 21.13 30.72
CA ARG A 254 15.86 21.33 31.98
C ARG A 254 14.50 20.62 32.02
N THR A 255 13.86 20.49 30.86
CA THR A 255 12.59 19.76 30.71
C THR A 255 12.85 18.26 30.71
N LEU A 256 13.83 17.79 29.93
CA LEU A 256 14.18 16.37 29.84
C LEU A 256 14.60 15.80 31.20
N ALA A 257 15.35 16.57 32.02
CA ALA A 257 15.70 16.19 33.39
C ALA A 257 14.48 16.00 34.33
N LYS A 258 13.30 16.48 33.95
CA LYS A 258 12.04 16.37 34.72
C LYS A 258 11.09 15.30 34.14
N VAL A 259 11.44 14.67 33.02
CA VAL A 259 10.71 13.49 32.52
C VAL A 259 10.88 12.38 33.56
N ASN A 260 9.80 11.66 33.89
CA ASN A 260 9.85 10.64 34.95
C ASN A 260 10.90 9.59 34.58
N LYS A 261 11.75 9.13 35.51
CA LYS A 261 12.80 8.13 35.25
C LYS A 261 12.30 6.90 34.47
N GLU A 262 11.16 6.31 34.86
CA GLU A 262 10.57 5.15 34.18
C GLU A 262 10.14 5.50 32.74
N LYS A 263 9.56 6.69 32.56
CA LYS A 263 9.15 7.20 31.26
C LYS A 263 10.35 7.65 30.41
N ASN A 264 11.45 8.05 31.04
CA ASN A 264 12.70 8.39 30.36
C ASN A 264 13.32 7.13 29.75
N THR A 265 13.28 5.99 30.46
CA THR A 265 13.59 4.68 29.87
C THR A 265 12.67 4.36 28.71
N GLY A 266 11.35 4.58 28.86
CA GLY A 266 10.40 4.39 27.76
C GLY A 266 10.65 5.28 26.54
N LEU A 267 11.14 6.52 26.73
CA LEU A 267 11.54 7.42 25.66
C LEU A 267 12.80 6.91 24.96
N GLU A 268 13.81 6.45 25.71
CA GLU A 268 15.03 5.87 25.17
C GLU A 268 14.73 4.58 24.37
N GLU A 269 13.90 3.69 24.90
CA GLU A 269 13.43 2.48 24.22
C GLU A 269 12.65 2.81 22.94
N SER A 270 11.72 3.77 23.01
CA SER A 270 10.94 4.17 21.84
C SER A 270 11.81 4.88 20.80
N THR A 271 12.83 5.63 21.24
CA THR A 271 13.81 6.27 20.35
C THR A 271 14.63 5.20 19.63
N LYS A 272 15.18 4.22 20.36
CA LYS A 272 15.89 3.08 19.79
C LYS A 272 15.02 2.24 18.86
N LEU A 273 13.71 2.16 19.13
CA LEU A 273 12.79 1.45 18.25
C LEU A 273 12.68 2.12 16.89
N VAL A 274 12.56 3.46 16.85
CA VAL A 274 12.34 4.21 15.61
C VAL A 274 13.61 4.76 14.98
N GLU A 275 14.76 4.59 15.63
CA GLU A 275 16.02 5.04 15.08
C GLU A 275 16.34 4.27 13.79
N GLY A 276 16.93 4.95 12.82
CA GLY A 276 17.29 4.36 11.52
C GLY A 276 18.45 3.35 11.58
N ALA A 277 18.84 2.87 12.77
CA ALA A 277 19.91 1.90 12.95
C ALA A 277 19.60 0.60 12.20
N ASP A 278 20.64 0.03 11.57
CA ASP A 278 20.55 -1.19 10.75
C ASP A 278 19.37 -1.17 9.76
N ASN A 279 19.11 -0.02 9.13
CA ASN A 279 17.99 0.19 8.21
C ASN A 279 16.62 -0.14 8.86
N TYR A 280 16.37 0.41 10.05
CA TYR A 280 15.14 0.22 10.82
C TYR A 280 14.86 -1.24 11.21
N LYS A 281 15.91 -2.02 11.53
CA LYS A 281 15.81 -3.45 11.86
C LYS A 281 14.72 -3.75 12.89
N ALA A 282 14.64 -2.98 13.98
CA ALA A 282 13.65 -3.19 15.03
C ALA A 282 12.20 -3.03 14.54
N LEU A 283 11.90 -1.98 13.76
CA LEU A 283 10.57 -1.79 13.17
C LEU A 283 10.24 -2.89 12.16
N ARG A 284 11.22 -3.33 11.37
CA ARG A 284 11.05 -4.44 10.40
C ARG A 284 10.76 -5.76 11.11
N GLU A 285 11.41 -6.04 12.22
CA GLU A 285 11.14 -7.23 13.04
C GLU A 285 9.72 -7.21 13.62
N ILE A 286 9.23 -6.05 14.06
CA ILE A 286 7.83 -5.90 14.48
C ILE A 286 6.90 -6.15 13.29
N TRP A 287 7.14 -5.47 12.17
CA TRP A 287 6.30 -5.59 10.97
C TRP A 287 6.21 -7.02 10.43
N LYS A 288 7.30 -7.79 10.53
CA LYS A 288 7.31 -9.20 10.09
C LYS A 288 6.37 -10.09 10.88
N ASN A 289 6.10 -9.75 12.15
CA ASN A 289 5.33 -10.57 13.08
C ASN A 289 3.99 -9.95 13.46
N VAL A 290 3.61 -8.83 12.86
CA VAL A 290 2.37 -8.13 13.19
C VAL A 290 1.19 -8.80 12.49
N GLU A 291 0.09 -8.98 13.21
CA GLU A 291 -1.17 -9.43 12.62
C GLU A 291 -2.08 -8.21 12.38
N PRO A 292 -2.91 -8.23 11.31
CA PRO A 292 -3.91 -7.18 11.08
C PRO A 292 -4.92 -7.06 12.25
N PRO A 293 -5.49 -5.86 12.49
CA PRO A 293 -5.25 -4.61 11.79
C PRO A 293 -3.89 -3.97 12.15
N ALA A 294 -3.22 -3.38 11.16
CA ALA A 294 -1.94 -2.68 11.35
C ALA A 294 -1.77 -1.54 10.34
N ILE A 295 -1.05 -0.48 10.73
CA ILE A 295 -0.67 0.62 9.83
C ILE A 295 0.87 0.66 9.75
N PRO A 296 1.47 0.35 8.59
CA PRO A 296 2.92 0.34 8.42
C PRO A 296 3.52 1.74 8.51
N PHE A 297 4.78 1.84 8.95
CA PHE A 297 5.56 3.05 8.75
C PHE A 297 6.03 3.14 7.30
N LEU A 298 5.30 3.93 6.51
CA LEU A 298 5.41 3.95 5.04
C LEU A 298 6.82 4.30 4.53
N ALA A 299 7.58 5.10 5.27
CA ALA A 299 8.92 5.55 4.85
C ALA A 299 9.90 4.38 4.63
N ILE A 300 9.75 3.27 5.37
CA ILE A 300 10.56 2.06 5.18
C ILE A 300 10.25 1.44 3.80
N THR A 301 8.97 1.29 3.48
CA THR A 301 8.51 0.76 2.20
C THR A 301 8.97 1.62 1.03
N LEU A 302 8.81 2.94 1.11
CA LEU A 302 9.25 3.86 0.05
C LEU A 302 10.76 3.77 -0.17
N ARG A 303 11.54 3.68 0.91
CA ARG A 303 13.00 3.48 0.82
C ARG A 303 13.37 2.17 0.12
N ASP A 304 12.72 1.06 0.48
CA ASP A 304 12.98 -0.24 -0.14
C ASP A 304 12.66 -0.22 -1.64
N LEU A 305 11.57 0.43 -2.02
CA LEU A 305 11.19 0.60 -3.43
C LEU A 305 12.22 1.44 -4.19
N THR A 306 12.70 2.55 -3.62
CA THR A 306 13.79 3.34 -4.22
C THR A 306 15.04 2.48 -4.44
N PHE A 307 15.48 1.70 -3.44
CA PHE A 307 16.65 0.82 -3.60
C PHE A 307 16.44 -0.26 -4.67
N LEU A 308 15.25 -0.87 -4.75
CA LEU A 308 14.95 -1.86 -5.76
C LEU A 308 14.90 -1.26 -7.17
N GLU A 309 14.31 -0.08 -7.31
CA GLU A 309 14.20 0.63 -8.58
C GLU A 309 15.55 1.13 -9.10
N ASP A 310 16.37 1.74 -8.25
CA ASP A 310 17.66 2.32 -8.63
C ASP A 310 18.77 1.27 -8.74
N GLY A 311 18.73 0.23 -7.90
CA GLY A 311 19.78 -0.77 -7.78
C GLY A 311 19.71 -1.91 -8.80
N ASN A 312 18.62 -2.02 -9.58
CA ASN A 312 18.41 -3.12 -10.52
C ASN A 312 18.09 -2.58 -11.93
N PRO A 313 18.73 -3.07 -13.00
CA PRO A 313 18.41 -2.64 -14.36
C PRO A 313 17.04 -3.19 -14.81
N ASP A 314 16.33 -2.43 -15.65
CA ASP A 314 15.03 -2.83 -16.20
C ASP A 314 15.11 -4.03 -17.15
N ARG A 315 16.28 -4.21 -17.78
CA ARG A 315 16.58 -5.28 -18.74
C ARG A 315 17.84 -6.03 -18.35
N LEU A 316 17.87 -7.32 -18.67
CA LEU A 316 19.06 -8.17 -18.62
C LEU A 316 19.99 -7.84 -19.79
N GLU A 317 21.25 -8.27 -19.72
CA GLU A 317 22.25 -8.02 -20.77
C GLU A 317 21.82 -8.50 -22.17
N GLY A 318 21.00 -9.56 -22.25
CA GLY A 318 20.40 -10.06 -23.50
C GLY A 318 19.15 -9.30 -23.99
N GLY A 319 18.83 -8.14 -23.40
CA GLY A 319 17.67 -7.31 -23.77
C GLY A 319 16.32 -7.78 -23.22
N GLY A 320 16.25 -8.96 -22.61
CA GLY A 320 15.06 -9.48 -21.93
C GLY A 320 14.66 -8.63 -20.72
N ILE A 321 13.36 -8.59 -20.39
CA ILE A 321 12.86 -7.87 -19.22
C ILE A 321 13.41 -8.52 -17.94
N ASN A 322 13.95 -7.71 -17.03
CA ASN A 322 14.39 -8.17 -15.72
C ASN A 322 13.17 -8.38 -14.79
N PHE A 323 12.44 -9.49 -14.97
CA PHE A 323 11.25 -9.75 -14.17
C PHE A 323 11.56 -10.01 -12.68
N TYR A 324 12.81 -10.35 -12.33
CA TYR A 324 13.22 -10.43 -10.93
C TYR A 324 13.03 -9.08 -10.21
N LYS A 325 13.48 -7.97 -10.82
CA LYS A 325 13.26 -6.61 -10.30
C LYS A 325 11.79 -6.35 -10.04
N TRP A 326 10.95 -6.58 -11.06
CA TRP A 326 9.52 -6.28 -11.00
C TRP A 326 8.78 -7.15 -10.00
N ARG A 327 9.15 -8.43 -9.88
CA ARG A 327 8.63 -9.32 -8.84
C ARG A 327 8.95 -8.80 -7.44
N ARG A 328 10.20 -8.39 -7.16
CA ARG A 328 10.59 -7.86 -5.85
C ARG A 328 9.83 -6.57 -5.49
N ILE A 329 9.65 -5.67 -6.46
CA ILE A 329 8.84 -4.46 -6.29
C ILE A 329 7.39 -4.81 -5.95
N ALA A 330 6.79 -5.75 -6.69
CA ALA A 330 5.42 -6.19 -6.46
C ALA A 330 5.22 -6.82 -5.08
N GLU A 331 6.17 -7.66 -4.63
CA GLU A 331 6.16 -8.27 -3.30
C GLU A 331 6.15 -7.21 -2.18
N VAL A 332 6.96 -6.16 -2.29
CA VAL A 332 7.01 -5.06 -1.30
C VAL A 332 5.70 -4.28 -1.27
N ILE A 333 5.12 -3.97 -2.43
CA ILE A 333 3.85 -3.23 -2.52
C ILE A 333 2.71 -4.05 -1.93
N GLN A 334 2.61 -5.32 -2.32
CA GLN A 334 1.58 -6.25 -1.84
C GLN A 334 1.64 -6.38 -0.31
N ALA A 335 2.84 -6.60 0.24
CA ALA A 335 3.04 -6.76 1.68
C ALA A 335 2.57 -5.56 2.52
N VAL A 336 2.62 -4.33 1.96
CA VAL A 336 2.00 -3.16 2.59
C VAL A 336 0.48 -3.24 2.40
N LEU A 337 -0.01 -3.30 1.16
CA LEU A 337 -1.43 -3.15 0.86
C LEU A 337 -2.34 -4.21 1.50
N ASP A 338 -1.82 -5.41 1.80
CA ASP A 338 -2.58 -6.51 2.41
C ASP A 338 -3.25 -6.13 3.74
N TYR A 339 -2.69 -5.17 4.48
CA TYR A 339 -3.25 -4.69 5.75
C TYR A 339 -4.39 -3.67 5.59
N GLN A 340 -4.66 -3.16 4.39
CA GLN A 340 -5.74 -2.20 4.16
C GLN A 340 -7.15 -2.82 4.24
N HIS A 341 -7.25 -4.15 4.27
CA HIS A 341 -8.51 -4.88 4.19
C HIS A 341 -9.16 -5.14 5.56
N VAL A 342 -8.40 -5.02 6.65
CA VAL A 342 -8.90 -5.24 8.01
C VAL A 342 -9.03 -3.87 8.68
N PRO A 343 -10.26 -3.36 8.87
CA PRO A 343 -10.46 -2.10 9.56
C PRO A 343 -10.09 -2.22 11.05
N TYR A 344 -9.82 -1.08 11.67
CA TYR A 344 -9.81 -0.97 13.12
C TYR A 344 -11.26 -1.00 13.64
N ASP A 345 -11.45 -1.35 14.91
CA ASP A 345 -12.73 -1.23 15.63
C ASP A 345 -12.88 0.12 16.34
#